data_AF-A0A920NW05-F1
#
_entry.id   AF-A0A920NW05-F1
#
_cell.length_a   1.000
_cell.length_b   1.000
_cell.length_c   1.000
_cell.angle_alpha   90.00
_cell.angle_beta   90.00
_cell.angle_gamma   90.00
#
_symmetry.space_group_name_H-M   'P 1'
#
loop_
_entity.id
_entity.type
_entity.pdbx_description
1 polymer ?
#
loop_
_entity_poly.entity_id
_entity_poly.type
_entity_poly.pdbx_seq_one_letter_code
_entity_poly.pdbx_strand_id
1 'polypeptide(L)'
;MQKIRNGLDIPISGSLNTRSLTSKNQDRSTGGADYHGLKPSMLVKEGDRVKIGQPLFEDKKNKGVLFTSPGGGVIESVNRGIKEHYSL
;
A
#
# COMPACT_ATOMS: atom_id res chain seq x y z
N MET A 1 19.21 -33.80 -17.22
CA MET A 1 18.67 -32.69 -18.04
C MET A 1 18.71 -31.41 -17.21
N GLN A 2 19.59 -30.46 -17.52
CA GLN A 2 19.73 -29.22 -16.74
C GLN A 2 19.08 -28.05 -17.50
N LYS A 3 18.17 -27.32 -16.82
CA LYS A 3 17.51 -26.13 -17.37
C LYS A 3 18.48 -24.94 -17.29
N ILE A 4 19.14 -24.62 -18.40
CA ILE A 4 19.94 -23.40 -18.52
C ILE A 4 18.94 -22.24 -18.68
N ARG A 5 18.92 -21.31 -17.73
CA ARG A 5 18.16 -20.06 -17.83
C ARG A 5 19.13 -19.00 -18.37
N ASN A 6 19.08 -18.74 -19.67
CA ASN A 6 19.82 -17.63 -20.28
C ASN A 6 19.16 -16.32 -19.89
N GLY A 7 19.43 -15.84 -18.68
CA GLY A 7 19.05 -14.50 -18.23
C GLY A 7 20.10 -13.49 -18.65
N LEU A 8 19.69 -12.36 -19.23
CA LEU A 8 20.55 -11.22 -19.50
C LEU A 8 20.89 -10.55 -18.16
N ASP A 9 22.16 -10.51 -17.79
CA ASP A 9 22.64 -9.79 -16.61
C ASP A 9 22.53 -8.29 -16.88
N ILE A 10 21.67 -7.60 -16.13
CA ILE A 10 21.39 -6.18 -16.35
C ILE A 10 22.31 -5.39 -15.41
N PRO A 11 23.30 -4.62 -15.92
CA PRO A 11 24.21 -3.88 -15.07
C PRO A 11 23.48 -2.68 -14.44
N ILE A 12 22.93 -2.87 -13.26
CA ILE A 12 22.32 -1.79 -12.46
C ILE A 12 23.39 -1.29 -11.49
N SER A 13 23.91 -0.09 -11.73
CA SER A 13 24.81 0.58 -10.78
C SER A 13 24.00 1.06 -9.56
N GLY A 14 24.32 0.51 -8.38
CA GLY A 14 23.67 0.89 -7.12
C GLY A 14 23.43 -0.29 -6.16
N SER A 15 24.44 -1.14 -5.92
CA SER A 15 24.31 -2.26 -4.99
C SER A 15 23.92 -1.77 -3.59
N LEU A 16 22.89 -2.37 -3.01
CA LEU A 16 22.44 -2.06 -1.65
C LEU A 16 23.59 -2.29 -0.66
N ASN A 17 24.09 -1.22 -0.04
CA ASN A 17 24.95 -1.35 1.14
C ASN A 17 24.10 -1.98 2.25
N THR A 18 24.49 -3.14 2.77
CA THR A 18 23.78 -3.94 3.80
C THR A 18 23.61 -3.23 5.16
N ARG A 19 23.93 -1.94 5.23
CA ARG A 19 23.81 -1.12 6.41
C ARG A 19 22.35 -0.73 6.59
N SER A 20 21.72 -1.24 7.64
CA SER A 20 20.36 -0.85 8.03
C SER A 20 20.32 0.66 8.31
N LEU A 21 19.69 1.41 7.42
CA LEU A 21 19.42 2.83 7.60
C LEU A 21 18.14 2.96 8.43
N THR A 22 18.27 3.29 9.72
CA THR A 22 17.12 3.59 10.57
C THR A 22 16.66 5.02 10.31
N SER A 23 15.71 5.22 9.39
CA SER A 23 14.99 6.49 9.28
C SER A 23 13.90 6.54 10.36
N LYS A 24 13.82 7.67 11.08
CA LYS A 24 12.86 7.86 12.19
C LYS A 24 11.46 8.28 11.70
N ASN A 25 11.22 8.27 10.39
CA ASN A 25 9.95 8.68 9.80
C ASN A 25 8.91 7.59 10.09
N GLN A 26 7.92 7.92 10.90
CA GLN A 26 6.87 6.99 11.32
C GLN A 26 5.58 7.15 10.52
N ASP A 27 5.58 8.05 9.54
CA ASP A 27 4.42 8.28 8.68
C ASP A 27 4.24 7.05 7.80
N ARG A 28 3.14 6.33 8.03
CA ARG A 28 2.79 5.13 7.30
C ARG A 28 1.52 5.39 6.51
N SER A 29 1.62 5.27 5.20
CA SER A 29 0.47 5.26 4.30
C SER A 29 0.10 3.83 3.95
N THR A 30 -1.19 3.57 3.74
CA THR A 30 -1.68 2.30 3.19
C THR A 30 -2.37 2.60 1.87
N GLY A 31 -1.76 2.16 0.77
CA GLY A 31 -2.26 2.38 -0.59
C GLY A 31 -3.21 1.27 -1.04
N GLY A 32 -4.36 1.64 -1.58
CA GLY A 32 -5.24 0.73 -2.32
C GLY A 32 -4.91 0.63 -3.81
N ALA A 33 -4.01 1.48 -4.31
CA ALA A 33 -3.71 1.62 -5.75
C ALA A 33 -2.98 0.41 -6.35
N ASP A 34 -2.28 -0.37 -5.53
CA ASP A 34 -1.62 -1.61 -5.94
C ASP A 34 -2.61 -2.74 -6.26
N TYR A 35 -3.90 -2.58 -5.89
CA TYR A 35 -4.94 -3.58 -6.12
C TYR A 35 -5.75 -3.22 -7.38
N HIS A 36 -5.47 -3.94 -8.47
CA HIS A 36 -6.21 -3.79 -9.73
C HIS A 36 -7.72 -3.97 -9.53
N GLY A 37 -8.48 -2.91 -9.84
CA GLY A 37 -9.94 -2.93 -9.81
C GLY A 37 -10.57 -2.77 -8.42
N LEU A 38 -9.79 -2.49 -7.38
CA LEU A 38 -10.26 -2.21 -6.02
C LEU A 38 -11.24 -1.01 -6.03
N LYS A 39 -12.38 -1.17 -5.35
CA LYS A 39 -13.31 -0.06 -5.10
C LYS A 39 -13.33 0.25 -3.61
N PRO A 40 -12.41 1.10 -3.11
CA PRO A 40 -12.27 1.35 -1.69
C PRO A 40 -13.50 2.10 -1.15
N SER A 41 -14.10 1.55 -0.10
CA SER A 41 -15.10 2.23 0.72
C SER A 41 -14.43 2.62 2.03
N MET A 42 -14.23 3.92 2.24
CA MET A 42 -13.51 4.43 3.42
C MET A 42 -14.38 4.31 4.67
N LEU A 43 -13.81 3.71 5.71
CA LEU A 43 -14.43 3.53 7.04
C LEU A 43 -13.96 4.61 8.03
N VAL A 44 -12.98 5.43 7.65
CA VAL A 44 -12.31 6.43 8.47
C VAL A 44 -12.19 7.76 7.72
N LYS A 45 -12.00 8.86 8.46
CA LYS A 45 -11.82 10.22 7.93
C LYS A 45 -10.52 10.85 8.42
N GLU A 46 -10.12 11.93 7.76
CA GLU A 46 -9.03 12.79 8.25
C GLU A 46 -9.33 13.29 9.66
N GLY A 47 -8.31 13.25 10.53
CA GLY A 47 -8.43 13.58 11.94
C GLY A 47 -8.91 12.42 12.84
N ASP A 48 -9.36 11.29 12.28
CA ASP A 48 -9.74 10.14 13.11
C ASP A 48 -8.53 9.50 13.78
N ARG A 49 -8.71 9.09 15.03
CA ARG A 49 -7.73 8.27 15.77
C ARG A 49 -7.92 6.80 15.43
N VAL A 50 -6.85 6.16 14.98
CA VAL A 50 -6.83 4.74 14.62
C VAL A 50 -5.86 3.95 15.49
N LYS A 51 -6.22 2.69 15.78
CA LYS A 51 -5.34 1.71 16.43
C LYS A 51 -4.69 0.79 15.39
N ILE A 52 -3.62 0.12 15.80
CA ILE A 52 -3.01 -0.96 15.00
C ILE A 52 -4.08 -2.02 14.73
N GLY A 53 -4.22 -2.44 13.47
CA GLY A 53 -5.23 -3.42 13.06
C GLY A 53 -6.64 -2.86 12.87
N GLN A 54 -6.87 -1.56 13.10
CA GLN A 54 -8.17 -0.95 12.85
C GLN A 54 -8.48 -0.87 11.35
N PRO A 55 -9.68 -1.24 10.88
CA PRO A 55 -10.07 -1.11 9.49
C PRO A 55 -10.07 0.35 9.02
N LEU A 56 -9.41 0.61 7.89
CA LEU A 56 -9.34 1.91 7.22
C LEU A 56 -10.33 1.96 6.05
N PHE A 57 -10.35 0.91 5.21
CA PHE A 57 -11.28 0.80 4.09
C PHE A 57 -11.58 -0.66 3.76
N GLU A 58 -12.70 -0.89 3.10
CA GLU A 58 -13.10 -2.20 2.57
C GLU A 58 -13.16 -2.19 1.04
N ASP A 59 -13.00 -3.36 0.42
CA ASP A 59 -13.31 -3.51 -1.01
C ASP A 59 -14.80 -3.77 -1.23
N LYS A 60 -15.47 -2.87 -1.96
CA LYS A 60 -16.89 -3.05 -2.32
C LYS A 60 -17.12 -4.22 -3.28
N LYS A 61 -16.13 -4.55 -4.12
CA LYS A 61 -16.24 -5.70 -5.05
C LYS A 61 -16.06 -7.03 -4.33
N ASN A 62 -15.21 -7.07 -3.31
CA ASN A 62 -14.89 -8.26 -2.56
C ASN A 62 -15.25 -8.07 -1.07
N LYS A 63 -16.55 -8.20 -0.78
CA LYS A 63 -17.10 -8.00 0.56
C LYS A 63 -16.39 -8.92 1.57
N GLY A 64 -15.78 -8.33 2.60
CA GLY A 64 -15.02 -9.04 3.63
C GLY A 64 -13.52 -8.78 3.61
N VAL A 65 -12.98 -8.20 2.52
CA VAL A 65 -11.58 -7.75 2.48
C VAL A 65 -11.47 -6.39 3.15
N LEU A 66 -10.88 -6.38 4.35
CA LEU A 66 -10.63 -5.19 5.15
C LEU A 66 -9.15 -4.83 5.08
N PHE A 67 -8.88 -3.57 4.80
CA PHE A 67 -7.54 -3.00 4.85
C PHE A 67 -7.37 -2.29 6.18
N THR A 68 -6.44 -2.76 7.00
CA THR A 68 -6.25 -2.30 8.37
C THR A 68 -5.03 -1.42 8.53
N SER A 69 -5.03 -0.57 9.55
CA SER A 69 -3.92 0.32 9.84
C SER A 69 -2.66 -0.45 10.29
N PRO A 70 -1.49 -0.22 9.67
CA PRO A 70 -0.22 -0.79 10.09
C PRO A 70 0.36 -0.13 11.35
N GLY A 71 -0.21 1.01 11.78
CA GLY A 71 0.24 1.78 12.94
C GLY A 71 -0.92 2.40 13.71
N GLY A 72 -0.70 2.73 14.99
CA GLY A 72 -1.64 3.53 15.76
C GLY A 72 -1.30 5.02 15.62
N GLY A 73 -2.30 5.89 15.50
CA GLY A 73 -2.06 7.32 15.29
C GLY A 73 -3.32 8.10 14.91
N VAL A 74 -3.11 9.27 14.31
CA VAL A 74 -4.16 10.11 13.74
C VAL A 74 -4.03 10.07 12.22
N ILE A 75 -5.14 9.99 11.52
CA ILE A 75 -5.15 10.08 10.05
C ILE A 75 -4.88 11.54 9.67
N GLU A 76 -3.70 11.80 9.11
CA GLU A 76 -3.32 13.14 8.65
C GLU A 76 -4.10 13.54 7.39
N SER A 77 -4.09 12.67 6.37
CA SER A 77 -4.76 12.93 5.09
C SER A 77 -5.29 11.66 4.45
N VAL A 78 -6.40 11.77 3.71
CA VAL A 78 -6.98 10.70 2.90
C VAL A 78 -6.89 11.12 1.44
N ASN A 79 -5.73 10.84 0.84
CA ASN A 79 -5.46 11.18 -0.55
C ASN A 79 -6.23 10.25 -1.50
N ARG A 80 -7.17 10.80 -2.26
CA ARG A 80 -7.91 10.11 -3.32
C ARG A 80 -7.45 10.66 -4.67
N GLY A 81 -6.98 9.79 -5.55
CA GLY A 81 -6.65 10.16 -6.92
C GLY A 81 -7.89 10.60 -7.71
N ILE A 82 -7.67 11.14 -8.91
CA ILE A 82 -8.74 11.52 -9.83
C ILE A 82 -9.60 10.29 -10.13
N LYS A 83 -10.91 10.46 -10.06
CA LYS A 83 -11.92 9.41 -10.20
C LYS A 83 -12.10 9.00 -11.68
N GLU A 84 -11.05 8.54 -12.33
CA GLU A 84 -11.11 7.91 -13.65
C GLU A 84 -10.62 6.45 -13.46
N HIS A 85 -11.17 5.35 -13.95
CA HIS A 85 -12.10 5.13 -15.04
C HIS A 85 -12.52 3.64 -14.93
N TYR A 86 -13.67 3.32 -14.33
CA TYR A 86 -14.34 2.01 -14.51
C TYR A 86 -15.84 2.27 -14.56
N SER A 87 -16.25 3.03 -15.57
CA SER A 87 -17.62 3.07 -16.06
C SER A 87 -17.53 3.08 -17.58
N LEU A 88 -17.27 1.90 -18.15
CA LEU A 88 -17.81 1.34 -19.39
C LEU A 88 -17.38 -0.13 -19.46
#